data_AF-W7QCC7-F1
#
_entry.id   AF-W7QCC7-F1
#
_cell.length_a   1.000
_cell.length_b   1.000
_cell.length_c   1.000
_cell.angle_alpha   90.00
_cell.angle_beta   90.00
_cell.angle_gamma   90.00
#
_symmetry.space_group_name_H-M   'P 1'
#
loop_
_entity.id
_entity.type
_entity.pdbx_description
1 polymer ?
#
loop_
_entity_poly.entity_id
_entity_poly.type
_entity_poly.pdbx_seq_one_letter_code
_entity_poly.pdbx_strand_id
1 'polypeptide(L)'
;MTITLMVVAGATAVGWNGVYLGEVARRCQPGEVGEATAAVLVLTYMGVLVGPALFSLIVWLSGSYAVGFLLPTLTGALAVFCLLNCVRSDAAPRAA
;
A
#
# COMPACT_ATOMS: atom_id res chain seq x y z
N MET A 1 17.36 -19.22 9.94
CA MET A 1 17.39 -17.75 9.80
C MET A 1 16.61 -17.27 8.58
N THR A 2 16.95 -17.69 7.35
CA THR A 2 16.28 -17.23 6.11
C THR A 2 14.79 -17.57 6.05
N ILE A 3 14.39 -18.79 6.45
CA ILE A 3 12.97 -19.20 6.45
C ILE A 3 12.16 -18.35 7.43
N THR A 4 12.70 -18.07 8.62
CA THR A 4 12.04 -17.22 9.62
C THR A 4 11.81 -15.81 9.08
N LEU A 5 12.81 -15.23 8.39
CA LEU A 5 12.67 -13.92 7.75
C LEU A 5 11.63 -13.94 6.63
N MET A 6 11.60 -14.99 5.81
CA MET A 6 10.58 -15.15 4.76
C MET A 6 9.17 -15.31 5.33
N VAL A 7 9.01 -16.07 6.42
CA VAL A 7 7.72 -16.26 7.08
C VAL A 7 7.21 -14.93 7.66
N VAL A 8 8.07 -14.20 8.38
CA VAL A 8 7.70 -12.89 8.96
C VAL A 8 7.42 -11.87 7.87
N ALA A 9 8.23 -11.84 6.81
CA ALA A 9 8.01 -10.96 5.66
C ALA A 9 6.71 -11.31 4.92
N GLY A 10 6.45 -12.59 4.66
CA GLY A 10 5.23 -13.06 4.00
C GLY A 10 3.97 -12.78 4.83
N ALA A 11 4.01 -13.05 6.14
CA ALA A 11 2.90 -12.76 7.04
C ALA A 11 2.54 -11.27 7.05
N THR A 12 3.55 -10.39 7.04
CA THR A 12 3.36 -8.93 7.04
C THR A 12 2.95 -8.40 5.65
N ALA A 13 3.47 -8.99 4.58
CA ALA A 13 3.26 -8.53 3.21
C ALA A 13 1.96 -9.04 2.55
N VAL A 14 1.31 -10.07 3.08
CA VAL A 14 0.09 -10.66 2.46
C VAL A 14 -1.19 -10.23 3.18
N GLY A 15 -1.13 -9.93 4.48
CA GLY A 15 -2.31 -9.66 5.31
C GLY A 15 -3.09 -8.38 4.96
N TRP A 16 -2.52 -7.47 4.17
CA TRP A 16 -3.16 -6.20 3.85
C TRP A 16 -4.39 -6.34 2.95
N ASN A 17 -4.43 -7.31 2.03
CA ASN A 17 -5.53 -7.44 1.06
C ASN A 17 -6.89 -7.68 1.75
N GLY A 18 -6.92 -8.56 2.76
CA GLY A 18 -8.15 -8.88 3.49
C GLY A 18 -8.68 -7.70 4.32
N VAL A 19 -7.79 -7.00 5.02
CA VAL A 19 -8.14 -5.79 5.80
C VAL A 19 -8.59 -4.67 4.87
N TYR A 20 -7.89 -4.49 3.75
CA TYR A 20 -8.18 -3.47 2.77
C TYR A 20 -9.56 -3.66 2.14
N LEU A 21 -9.85 -4.87 1.63
CA LEU A 21 -11.15 -5.17 1.05
C LEU A 21 -12.28 -5.15 2.09
N GLY A 22 -12.01 -5.61 3.31
CA GLY A 22 -12.98 -5.55 4.41
C GLY A 22 -13.37 -4.11 4.78
N GLU A 23 -12.39 -3.19 4.82
CA GLU A 23 -12.63 -1.78 5.09
C GLU A 23 -13.34 -1.07 3.93
N VAL A 24 -13.03 -1.43 2.68
CA VAL A 24 -13.75 -0.95 1.49
C VAL A 24 -15.21 -1.40 1.56
N ALA A 25 -15.46 -2.69 1.78
CA ALA A 25 -16.81 -3.23 1.89
C ALA A 25 -17.63 -2.57 3.03
N ARG A 26 -16.98 -2.23 4.15
CA ARG A 26 -17.62 -1.55 5.28
C ARG A 26 -18.05 -0.11 4.99
N ARG A 27 -17.35 0.59 4.09
CA ARG A 27 -17.64 2.00 3.73
C ARG A 27 -18.59 2.15 2.55
N CYS A 28 -18.81 1.09 1.77
CA CYS A 28 -19.67 1.11 0.61
C CYS A 28 -21.15 0.98 0.97
N GLN A 29 -22.01 1.55 0.12
CA GLN A 29 -23.46 1.40 0.29
C GLN A 29 -23.88 -0.05 0.03
N PRO A 30 -24.92 -0.55 0.72
CA PRO A 30 -25.46 -1.89 0.45
C PRO A 30 -25.85 -2.03 -1.02
N GLY A 31 -25.18 -2.91 -1.76
CA GLY A 31 -25.39 -3.14 -3.19
C GLY A 31 -24.22 -2.72 -4.09
N GLU A 32 -23.33 -1.84 -3.64
CA GLU A 32 -22.20 -1.32 -4.43
C GLU A 32 -20.85 -1.98 -4.07
N VAL A 33 -20.85 -2.91 -3.12
CA VAL A 33 -19.63 -3.55 -2.57
C VAL A 33 -18.79 -4.22 -3.66
N GLY A 34 -19.44 -4.87 -4.64
CA GLY A 34 -18.75 -5.52 -5.76
C GLY A 34 -18.04 -4.54 -6.68
N GLU A 35 -18.71 -3.44 -7.05
CA GLU A 35 -18.16 -2.41 -7.93
C GLU A 35 -17.02 -1.65 -7.26
N ALA A 36 -17.19 -1.25 -6.00
CA ALA A 36 -16.15 -0.57 -5.24
C ALA A 36 -14.92 -1.46 -5.00
N THR A 37 -15.13 -2.74 -4.70
CA THR A 37 -14.04 -3.73 -4.58
C THR A 37 -13.27 -3.86 -5.89
N ALA A 38 -13.97 -3.98 -7.01
CA ALA A 38 -13.35 -4.09 -8.33
C ALA A 38 -12.54 -2.83 -8.68
N ALA A 39 -13.11 -1.63 -8.48
CA ALA A 39 -12.43 -0.36 -8.74
C ALA A 39 -11.13 -0.22 -7.92
N VAL A 40 -11.20 -0.58 -6.65
CA VAL A 40 -10.06 -0.57 -5.73
C VAL A 40 -8.97 -1.56 -6.18
N LEU A 41 -9.35 -2.78 -6.55
CA LEU A 41 -8.39 -3.80 -7.02
C LEU A 41 -7.72 -3.39 -8.32
N VAL A 42 -8.46 -2.77 -9.25
CA VAL A 42 -7.89 -2.25 -10.50
C VAL A 42 -6.79 -1.24 -10.20
N LEU A 43 -7.04 -0.25 -9.32
CA LEU A 43 -6.02 0.73 -8.94
C LEU A 43 -4.80 0.06 -8.28
N THR A 44 -5.05 -0.93 -7.43
CA THR A 44 -4.02 -1.67 -6.72
C THR A 44 -3.10 -2.43 -7.69
N TYR A 45 -3.66 -3.20 -8.62
CA TYR A 45 -2.90 -3.96 -9.60
C TYR A 45 -2.28 -3.09 -10.68
N MET A 46 -2.88 -1.94 -11.01
CA MET A 46 -2.25 -0.94 -11.87
C MET A 46 -0.91 -0.47 -11.27
N GLY A 47 -0.83 -0.29 -9.95
CA GLY A 47 0.43 0.02 -9.27
C GLY A 47 1.51 -1.06 -9.46
N VAL A 48 1.11 -2.34 -9.51
CA VAL A 48 2.03 -3.47 -9.76
C VAL A 48 2.59 -3.46 -11.18
N LEU A 49 1.83 -2.95 -12.15
CA LEU A 49 2.28 -2.80 -13.54
C LEU A 49 3.14 -1.53 -13.71
N VAL A 50 2.66 -0.41 -13.18
CA VAL A 50 3.28 0.91 -13.37
C VAL A 50 4.54 1.06 -12.51
N GLY A 51 4.59 0.49 -11.31
CA GLY A 51 5.71 0.60 -10.39
C GLY A 51 7.04 0.09 -10.97
N PRO A 52 7.13 -1.17 -11.44
CA PRO A 52 8.32 -1.70 -12.09
C PRO A 52 8.68 -0.97 -13.38
N ALA A 53 7.69 -0.54 -14.17
CA ALA A 53 7.92 0.22 -15.40
C ALA A 53 8.55 1.58 -15.10
N LEU A 54 8.04 2.31 -14.12
CA LEU A 54 8.62 3.58 -13.66
C LEU A 54 9.99 3.38 -13.03
N PHE A 55 10.18 2.36 -12.21
CA PHE A 55 11.49 2.02 -11.65
C PHE A 55 12.52 1.76 -12.76
N SER A 56 12.16 0.94 -13.75
CA SER A 56 13.02 0.63 -14.88
C SER A 56 13.34 1.87 -15.71
N LEU A 57 12.36 2.76 -15.95
CA LEU A 57 12.56 4.02 -16.64
C LEU A 57 13.51 4.96 -15.88
N ILE A 58 13.36 5.07 -14.55
CA ILE A 58 14.24 5.88 -13.70
C ILE A 58 15.67 5.36 -13.73
N VAL A 59 15.86 4.04 -13.65
CA VAL A 59 17.20 3.43 -13.75
C VAL A 59 17.78 3.65 -15.14
N TRP A 60 16.98 3.52 -16.21
CA TRP A 60 17.43 3.74 -17.58
C TRP A 60 17.88 5.20 -17.81
N LEU A 61 17.16 6.18 -17.27
CA LEU A 61 17.49 7.60 -17.39
C LEU A 61 18.65 8.04 -16.50
N SER A 62 18.73 7.53 -15.27
CA SER A 62 19.73 7.96 -14.27
C SER A 62 21.03 7.14 -14.31
N GLY A 63 21.01 5.95 -14.91
CA GLY A 63 22.12 5.00 -14.87
C GLY A 63 22.43 4.44 -13.48
N SER A 64 21.60 4.71 -12.47
CA SER A 64 21.84 4.34 -11.08
C SER A 64 20.65 3.65 -10.44
N TYR A 65 20.90 2.44 -9.92
CA TYR A 65 19.92 1.69 -9.15
C TYR A 65 19.54 2.38 -7.85
N ALA A 66 20.45 3.14 -7.23
CA ALA A 66 20.17 3.87 -5.99
C ALA A 66 19.03 4.88 -6.18
N VAL A 67 18.99 5.57 -7.33
CA VAL A 67 17.93 6.54 -7.66
C VAL A 67 16.62 5.81 -7.94
N GLY A 68 16.66 4.65 -8.61
CA GLY A 68 15.48 3.79 -8.78
C GLY A 68 14.87 3.36 -7.44
N PHE A 69 15.70 2.97 -6.47
CA PHE A 69 15.23 2.53 -5.15
C PHE A 69 14.60 3.64 -4.30
N LEU A 70 14.83 4.92 -4.62
CA LEU A 70 14.13 6.02 -3.96
C LEU A 70 12.61 5.93 -4.16
N LEU A 71 12.14 5.37 -5.28
CA LEU A 71 10.72 5.24 -5.56
C LEU A 71 9.98 4.40 -4.48
N PRO A 72 10.38 3.14 -4.20
CA PRO A 72 9.82 2.38 -3.08
C PRO A 72 10.11 2.98 -1.69
N THR A 73 11.24 3.67 -1.50
CA THR A 73 11.51 4.36 -0.24
C THR A 73 10.52 5.50 0.03
N LEU A 74 10.20 6.30 -0.99
CA LEU A 74 9.25 7.40 -0.87
C LEU A 74 7.82 6.90 -0.61
N THR A 75 7.40 5.85 -1.30
CA THR A 75 6.07 5.26 -1.07
C THR A 75 5.96 4.63 0.33
N GLY A 76 7.02 3.96 0.80
CA GLY A 76 7.10 3.44 2.17
C GLY A 76 7.08 4.56 3.22
N ALA A 77 7.82 5.64 3.01
CA ALA A 77 7.83 6.80 3.91
C ALA A 77 6.46 7.48 3.97
N LEU A 78 5.78 7.62 2.83
CA LEU A 78 4.42 8.15 2.78
C LEU A 78 3.43 7.25 3.53
N ALA A 79 3.54 5.94 3.40
CA ALA A 79 2.70 4.99 4.14
C ALA A 79 2.91 5.14 5.67
N VAL A 80 4.15 5.24 6.13
CA VAL A 80 4.48 5.49 7.54
C VAL A 80 3.92 6.84 7.98
N PHE A 81 4.06 7.89 7.18
CA PHE A 81 3.49 9.21 7.47
C PHE A 81 1.97 9.13 7.63
N CYS A 82 1.25 8.49 6.70
CA CYS A 82 -0.20 8.31 6.80
C CYS A 82 -0.60 7.54 8.07
N LEU A 83 0.12 6.46 8.42
CA LEU A 83 -0.12 5.70 9.63
C LEU A 83 0.07 6.55 10.90
N LEU A 84 1.16 7.33 10.99
CA LEU A 84 1.41 8.22 12.12
C LEU A 84 0.33 9.30 12.28
N ASN A 85 -0.22 9.82 11.17
CA ASN A 85 -1.31 10.79 11.20
C ASN A 85 -2.67 10.16 11.57
N CYS A 86 -2.93 8.92 11.18
CA CYS A 86 -4.11 8.17 11.63
C CYS A 86 -4.07 7.91 13.14
N VAL A 87 -2.93 7.45 13.69
CA VAL A 87 -2.76 7.23 15.14
C VAL A 87 -3.00 8.51 15.94
N ARG A 88 -2.60 9.67 15.40
CA ARG A 88 -2.86 10.97 16.04
C ARG A 88 -4.33 11.39 15.99
N SER A 89 -5.07 10.99 14.95
CA SER A 89 -6.49 11.32 14.81
C SER A 89 -7.37 10.55 15.80
N ASP A 90 -7.00 9.31 16.14
CA ASP A 90 -7.67 8.54 17.21
C ASP A 90 -7.35 9.08 18.62
N ALA A 91 -6.25 9.83 18.78
CA ALA A 91 -5.87 10.47 20.04
C ALA A 91 -6.53 11.84 20.26
N ALA A 92 -7.21 12.41 19.26
CA ALA A 92 -8.02 13.61 19.45
C ALA A 92 -9.27 13.22 20.26
N PRO A 93 -9.62 13.95 21.35
CA PRO A 93 -10.82 13.66 22.12
C PRO A 93 -12.03 13.66 21.18
N ARG A 94 -12.76 12.53 21.12
CA ARG A 94 -14.11 12.53 20.53
C ARG A 94 -14.91 13.55 21.32
N ALA A 95 -15.16 14.72 20.71
CA ALA A 95 -16.06 15.70 21.27
C ALA A 95 -17.38 14.99 21.56
N ALA A 96 -17.70 14.91 22.85
CA ALA A 96 -18.91 14.35 23.40
C ALA A 96 -20.12 15.23 23.06
#